data_AF-A0A1Z4RBB8-F1
#
_entry.id   AF-A0A1Z4RBB8-F1
#
_cell.length_a   1.000
_cell.length_b   1.000
_cell.length_c   1.000
_cell.angle_alpha   90.00
_cell.angle_beta   90.00
_cell.angle_gamma   90.00
#
_symmetry.space_group_name_H-M   'P 1'
#
loop_
_entity.id
_entity.type
_entity.pdbx_description
1 polymer ?
#
loop_
_entity_poly.entity_id
_entity_poly.type
_entity_poly.pdbx_seq_one_letter_code
_entity_poly.pdbx_strand_id
1 'polypeptide(L)'
;MRARIEDDLLFLHHEDLPEYKKGGSVVRNSYFWALKSIAGRASRHRDWEYESEIWVALGRMLMSFTESGYLGYRETVLEFPVYQGEIPDVLRPVATWE
;
A
#
# COMPACT_ATOMS: atom_id res chain seq x y z
N MET A 1 -3.75 -3.29 5.12
CA MET A 1 -3.45 -1.85 5.09
C MET A 1 -4.74 -1.16 4.72
N ARG A 2 -5.33 -0.42 5.65
CA ARG A 2 -6.56 0.34 5.41
C ARG A 2 -6.33 1.30 4.25
N ALA A 3 -7.20 1.19 3.27
CA ALA A 3 -7.13 1.89 2.01
C ALA A 3 -8.47 2.56 1.73
N ARG A 4 -8.43 3.76 1.16
CA ARG A 4 -9.63 4.45 0.66
C ARG A 4 -9.33 5.16 -0.65
N ILE A 5 -10.33 5.30 -1.50
CA ILE A 5 -10.23 6.06 -2.76
C ILE A 5 -11.13 7.29 -2.67
N GLU A 6 -10.57 8.45 -3.02
CA GLU A 6 -11.30 9.72 -3.12
C GLU A 6 -10.65 10.53 -4.26
N ASP A 7 -11.45 11.06 -5.18
CA ASP A 7 -10.99 11.86 -6.33
C ASP A 7 -9.83 11.23 -7.13
N ASP A 8 -9.96 9.94 -7.50
CA ASP A 8 -8.94 9.15 -8.20
C ASP A 8 -7.59 9.03 -7.49
N LEU A 9 -7.57 9.32 -6.17
CA LEU A 9 -6.41 9.17 -5.30
C LEU A 9 -6.64 8.03 -4.32
N LEU A 10 -5.68 7.11 -4.26
CA LEU A 10 -5.65 6.06 -3.24
C LEU A 10 -4.89 6.56 -2.02
N PHE A 11 -5.52 6.47 -0.86
CA PHE A 11 -4.93 6.78 0.44
C PHE A 11 -4.66 5.50 1.20
N LEU A 12 -3.45 5.35 1.73
CA LEU A 12 -3.10 4.32 2.71
C LEU A 12 -3.00 4.92 4.10
N HIS A 13 -3.73 4.35 5.06
CA HIS A 13 -3.78 4.86 6.42
C HIS A 13 -2.40 4.85 7.07
N HIS A 14 -2.00 5.97 7.67
CA HIS A 14 -0.64 6.18 8.14
C HIS A 14 -0.12 5.15 9.18
N GLU A 15 -1.01 4.56 9.97
CA GLU A 15 -0.66 3.54 10.97
C GLU A 15 -0.34 2.17 10.34
N ASP A 16 -0.73 1.94 9.10
CA ASP A 16 -0.53 0.66 8.42
C ASP A 16 0.67 0.71 7.46
N LEU A 17 1.33 1.86 7.37
CA LEU A 17 2.53 2.06 6.55
C LEU A 17 3.75 1.42 7.20
N PRO A 18 4.69 0.87 6.42
CA PRO A 18 5.93 0.35 6.97
C PRO A 18 6.77 1.48 7.59
N GLU A 19 7.58 1.12 8.58
CA GLU A 19 8.57 2.02 9.17
C GLU A 19 9.98 1.65 8.74
N TYR A 20 10.78 2.67 8.41
CA TYR A 20 12.22 2.48 8.25
C TYR A 20 12.88 2.24 9.60
N LYS A 21 13.69 1.17 9.69
CA LYS A 21 14.48 0.86 10.90
C LYS A 21 15.96 0.75 10.55
N LYS A 22 16.78 1.64 11.11
CA LYS A 22 18.25 1.56 10.99
C LYS A 22 18.75 0.25 11.60
N GLY A 23 19.48 -0.55 10.82
CA GLY A 23 19.91 -1.90 11.22
C GLY A 23 18.79 -2.95 11.25
N GLY A 24 17.60 -2.63 10.72
CA GLY A 24 16.49 -3.57 10.59
C GLY A 24 16.60 -4.51 9.39
N SER A 25 15.54 -5.29 9.16
CA SER A 25 15.45 -6.22 8.02
C SER A 25 15.65 -5.48 6.70
N VAL A 26 16.54 -6.01 5.85
CA VAL A 26 16.78 -5.52 4.49
C VAL A 26 15.47 -5.51 3.71
N VAL A 27 14.68 -6.58 3.79
CA VAL A 27 13.41 -6.69 3.05
C VAL A 27 12.39 -5.63 3.48
N ARG A 28 12.23 -5.42 4.79
CA ARG A 28 11.29 -4.40 5.31
C ARG A 28 11.70 -2.98 4.92
N ASN A 29 13.00 -2.69 4.99
CA ASN A 29 13.51 -1.39 4.58
C ASN A 29 13.39 -1.19 3.05
N SER A 30 13.62 -2.25 2.25
CA SER A 30 13.39 -2.22 0.81
C SER A 30 11.92 -1.99 0.49
N TYR A 31 11.00 -2.66 1.21
CA TYR A 31 9.57 -2.45 1.07
C TYR A 31 9.15 -1.01 1.36
N PHE A 32 9.63 -0.46 2.47
CA PHE A 32 9.44 0.94 2.83
C PHE A 32 9.87 1.90 1.71
N TRP A 33 11.09 1.71 1.19
CA TRP A 33 11.62 2.60 0.15
C TRP A 33 10.91 2.42 -1.19
N ALA A 34 10.52 1.20 -1.54
CA ALA A 34 9.79 0.92 -2.76
C ALA A 34 8.42 1.62 -2.75
N LEU A 35 7.61 1.42 -1.69
CA LEU A 35 6.34 2.12 -1.49
C LEU A 35 6.52 3.64 -1.55
N LYS A 36 7.51 4.15 -0.81
CA LYS A 36 7.73 5.60 -0.71
C LYS A 36 8.13 6.23 -2.05
N SER A 37 8.87 5.50 -2.88
CA SER A 37 9.42 6.03 -4.14
C SER A 37 8.37 6.28 -5.23
N ILE A 38 7.20 5.65 -5.12
CA ILE A 38 6.12 5.73 -6.10
C ILE A 38 4.88 6.47 -5.55
N ALA A 39 4.96 7.00 -4.33
CA ALA A 39 3.89 7.79 -3.73
C ALA A 39 3.96 9.25 -4.22
N GLY A 40 2.82 9.82 -4.61
CA GLY A 40 2.69 11.26 -4.88
C GLY A 40 2.93 12.08 -3.61
N ARG A 41 2.43 11.60 -2.46
CA ARG A 41 2.69 12.19 -1.15
C ARG A 41 2.99 11.12 -0.10
N ALA A 42 4.14 11.25 0.55
CA ALA A 42 4.59 10.32 1.60
C ALA A 42 5.19 11.04 2.81
N SER A 43 4.34 11.76 3.56
CA SER A 43 4.75 12.47 4.78
C SER A 43 4.67 11.59 6.03
N ARG A 44 5.45 11.96 7.05
CA ARG A 44 5.42 11.31 8.36
C ARG A 44 4.08 11.61 9.05
N HIS A 45 3.45 10.60 9.66
CA HIS A 45 2.18 10.71 10.40
C HIS A 45 0.98 11.22 9.59
N ARG A 46 0.97 10.96 8.28
CA ARG A 46 -0.17 11.21 7.41
C ARG A 46 -0.31 10.07 6.43
N ASP A 47 -1.51 9.91 5.91
CA ASP A 47 -1.80 8.92 4.90
C ASP A 47 -0.88 9.14 3.69
N TRP A 48 -0.49 8.04 3.05
CA TRP A 48 0.26 8.12 1.80
C TRP A 48 -0.69 8.09 0.62
N GLU A 49 -0.41 8.91 -0.38
CA GLU A 49 -1.26 9.18 -1.53
C GLU A 49 -0.64 8.61 -2.79
N TYR A 50 -1.47 7.98 -3.63
CA TYR A 50 -1.07 7.38 -4.89
C TYR A 50 -2.10 7.70 -5.98
N GLU A 51 -1.63 8.37 -7.03
CA GLU A 51 -2.41 8.71 -8.21
C GLU A 51 -2.80 7.44 -9.00
N SER A 52 -3.95 7.50 -9.68
CA SER A 52 -4.50 6.37 -10.44
C SER A 52 -3.53 5.75 -11.44
N GLU A 53 -2.67 6.59 -12.05
CA GLU A 53 -1.65 6.23 -13.02
C GLU A 53 -0.60 5.27 -12.44
N ILE A 54 -0.40 5.31 -11.12
CA ILE A 54 0.60 4.50 -10.43
C ILE A 54 0.00 3.20 -9.89
N TRP A 55 -1.32 3.08 -9.75
CA TRP A 55 -1.98 1.93 -9.10
C TRP A 55 -1.55 0.56 -9.64
N VAL A 56 -1.30 0.45 -10.94
CA VAL A 56 -0.78 -0.80 -11.54
C VAL A 56 0.61 -1.16 -10.99
N ALA A 57 1.49 -0.17 -10.82
CA ALA A 57 2.82 -0.37 -10.24
C ALA A 57 2.72 -0.72 -8.75
N LEU A 58 1.85 -0.03 -8.00
CA LEU A 58 1.57 -0.34 -6.59
C LEU A 58 1.09 -1.79 -6.45
N GLY A 59 0.08 -2.20 -7.24
CA GLY A 59 -0.48 -3.55 -7.18
C GLY A 59 0.54 -4.64 -7.46
N ARG A 60 1.39 -4.47 -8.49
CA ARG A 60 2.47 -5.42 -8.79
C ARG A 60 3.51 -5.52 -7.68
N MET A 61 3.89 -4.37 -7.12
CA MET A 61 4.86 -4.32 -6.03
C MET A 61 4.29 -4.99 -4.78
N LEU A 62 3.05 -4.67 -4.39
CA LEU A 62 2.37 -5.30 -3.25
C LEU A 62 2.30 -6.82 -3.43
N MET A 63 1.88 -7.30 -4.60
CA MET A 63 1.84 -8.73 -4.90
C MET A 63 3.21 -9.40 -4.75
N SER A 64 4.26 -8.79 -5.31
CA SER A 64 5.63 -9.32 -5.22
C SER A 64 6.10 -9.45 -3.76
N PHE A 65 5.75 -8.47 -2.92
CA PHE A 65 6.07 -8.50 -1.50
C PHE A 65 5.23 -9.52 -0.71
N THR A 66 3.95 -9.71 -1.06
CA THR A 66 3.09 -10.78 -0.52
C THR A 66 3.69 -12.16 -0.79
N GLU A 67 4.06 -12.43 -2.05
CA GLU A 67 4.61 -13.71 -2.50
C GLU A 67 6.00 -14.01 -1.89
N SER A 68 6.72 -12.97 -1.45
CA SER A 68 8.02 -13.14 -0.79
C SER A 68 7.94 -13.83 0.59
N GLY A 69 6.78 -13.77 1.25
CA GLY A 69 6.57 -14.37 2.57
C GLY A 69 7.28 -13.68 3.75
N TYR A 70 7.96 -12.55 3.52
CA TYR A 70 8.70 -11.83 4.57
C TYR A 70 7.88 -10.80 5.35
N LEU A 71 6.69 -10.44 4.84
CA LEU A 71 5.79 -9.44 5.39
C LEU A 71 4.47 -10.09 5.77
N GLY A 72 3.80 -9.52 6.78
CA GLY A 72 2.47 -9.97 7.16
C GLY A 72 1.45 -9.67 6.07
N TYR A 73 0.38 -10.47 6.02
CA TYR A 73 -0.73 -10.29 5.07
C TYR A 73 -1.29 -8.87 5.08
N ARG A 74 -1.56 -8.32 6.27
CA ARG A 74 -2.10 -6.95 6.41
C ARG A 74 -1.10 -5.85 6.06
N GLU A 75 0.18 -6.17 5.87
CA GLU A 75 1.19 -5.19 5.43
C GLU A 75 1.23 -5.04 3.91
N THR A 76 0.67 -6.00 3.16
CA THR A 76 0.80 -6.08 1.69
C THR A 76 -0.54 -6.12 0.96
N VAL A 77 -1.65 -6.22 1.71
CA VAL A 77 -3.02 -6.23 1.18
C VAL A 77 -3.74 -4.93 1.50
N LEU A 78 -4.41 -4.36 0.51
CA LEU A 78 -5.29 -3.21 0.64
C LEU A 78 -6.63 -3.64 1.23
N GLU A 79 -7.03 -3.04 2.33
CA GLU A 79 -8.29 -3.31 3.03
C GLU A 79 -9.20 -2.10 2.82
N PHE A 80 -10.20 -2.25 1.94
CA PHE A 80 -11.14 -1.20 1.62
C PHE A 80 -12.38 -1.28 2.50
N PRO A 81 -12.96 -0.15 2.95
CA PRO A 81 -14.19 -0.19 3.70
C PRO A 81 -15.33 -0.70 2.82
N VAL A 82 -16.22 -1.53 3.38
CA VAL A 82 -17.36 -2.14 2.66
C VAL A 82 -18.24 -1.07 1.96
N TYR A 83 -18.32 0.13 2.53
CA TYR A 83 -19.11 1.24 1.97
C TYR A 83 -18.44 1.96 0.78
N GLN A 84 -17.17 1.69 0.46
CA GLN A 84 -16.50 2.31 -0.68
C GLN A 84 -17.18 1.95 -2.02
N GLY A 85 -17.87 0.81 -2.07
CA GLY A 85 -18.29 0.23 -3.33
C GLY A 85 -17.10 -0.36 -4.07
N GLU A 86 -17.22 -0.54 -5.39
CA GLU A 86 -16.34 -1.42 -6.14
C GLU A 86 -14.84 -1.07 -6.05
N ILE A 87 -14.03 -2.10 -5.83
CA ILE A 87 -12.56 -2.00 -5.91
C ILE A 87 -12.17 -1.97 -7.40
N PRO A 88 -11.37 -0.98 -7.84
CA PRO A 88 -10.87 -0.91 -9.22
C PRO A 88 -10.15 -2.19 -9.64
N ASP A 89 -10.38 -2.64 -10.87
CA ASP A 89 -9.83 -3.90 -11.40
C ASP A 89 -8.32 -4.03 -11.20
N VAL A 90 -7.59 -2.93 -11.37
CA VAL A 90 -6.12 -2.90 -11.24
C VAL A 90 -5.63 -3.16 -9.81
N LEU A 91 -6.47 -2.92 -8.80
CA LEU A 91 -6.17 -3.14 -7.38
C LEU A 91 -6.74 -4.45 -6.84
N ARG A 92 -7.77 -5.03 -7.48
CA ARG A 92 -8.43 -6.27 -7.04
C ARG A 92 -7.47 -7.42 -6.65
N PRO A 93 -6.37 -7.69 -7.37
CA PRO A 93 -5.47 -8.79 -7.01
C PRO A 93 -4.82 -8.65 -5.62
N VAL A 94 -4.69 -7.43 -5.11
CA VAL A 94 -4.03 -7.12 -3.83
C VAL A 94 -4.98 -6.48 -2.83
N ALA A 95 -6.28 -6.66 -3.03
CA ALA A 95 -7.29 -5.96 -2.26
C ALA A 95 -8.33 -6.90 -1.67
N THR A 96 -8.87 -6.49 -0.53
CA THR A 96 -9.94 -7.14 0.20
C THR A 96 -10.82 -6.07 0.85
N TRP A 97 -11.91 -6.51 1.46
CA TRP A 97 -12.76 -5.67 2.30
C TRP A 97 -12.31 -5.76 3.77
N GLU A 98 -12.44 -4.65 4.50
CA GLU A 98 -12.28 -4.59 5.97
C GLU A 98 -13.35 -5.40 6.71
#